data_AF-A0A5E7G293-F1
#
_entry.id   AF-A0A5E7G293-F1
#
_cell.length_a   1.000
_cell.length_b   1.000
_cell.length_c   1.000
_cell.angle_alpha   90.00
_cell.angle_beta   90.00
_cell.angle_gamma   90.00
#
_symmetry.space_group_name_H-M   'P 1'
#
loop_
_entity.id
_entity.type
_entity.pdbx_description
1 polymer ?
#
loop_
_entity_poly.entity_id
_entity_poly.type
_entity_poly.pdbx_seq_one_letter_code
_entity_poly.pdbx_strand_id
1 'polypeptide(L)' 'MAWIFWKDKRPAWVQAEEREFIKAANGLKTLQTTPRGGMRIDPEEIRDQILAARELYKDLVKK' A
#
# COMPACT_ATOMS: atom_id res chain seq x y z
N MET A 1 3.88 -18.84 19.13
CA MET A 1 3.04 -19.83 18.41
C MET A 1 1.53 -19.58 18.47
N ALA A 2 1.02 -18.60 19.25
CA ALA A 2 -0.43 -18.33 19.34
C ALA A 2 -1.04 -17.57 18.14
N TRP A 3 -0.23 -16.89 17.33
CA TRP A 3 -0.72 -16.07 16.20
C TRP A 3 -1.23 -16.88 15.00
N ILE A 4 -0.85 -18.16 14.86
CA ILE A 4 -1.27 -19.01 13.73
C ILE A 4 -2.76 -19.40 13.81
N PHE A 5 -3.38 -19.34 14.99
CA PHE A 5 -4.78 -19.73 15.21
C PHE A 5 -5.77 -18.55 15.17
N TRP A 6 -5.29 -17.31 15.04
CA TRP A 6 -6.14 -16.16 14.83
C TRP A 6 -6.51 -16.08 13.34
N LYS A 7 -7.62 -16.73 12.98
CA LYS A 7 -8.28 -16.42 11.71
C LYS A 7 -8.74 -14.97 11.76
N ASP A 8 -8.34 -14.21 10.77
CA ASP A 8 -8.81 -12.84 10.59
C ASP A 8 -10.35 -12.86 10.51
N LYS A 9 -10.99 -12.22 11.48
CA LYS A 9 -12.45 -12.13 11.60
C LYS A 9 -13.03 -10.99 10.76
N ARG A 10 -12.18 -10.16 10.14
CA ARG A 10 -12.61 -9.05 9.29
C ARG A 10 -13.26 -9.59 8.00
N PRO A 11 -14.22 -8.87 7.43
CA PRO A 11 -14.85 -9.24 6.16
C PRO A 11 -13.83 -9.52 5.04
N ALA A 12 -14.18 -10.42 4.13
CA ALA A 12 -13.29 -10.82 3.03
C ALA A 12 -12.84 -9.65 2.14
N TRP A 13 -13.67 -8.61 1.98
CA TRP A 13 -13.32 -7.41 1.21
C TRP A 13 -12.20 -6.60 1.87
N VAL A 14 -12.17 -6.53 3.21
CA VAL A 14 -11.09 -5.86 3.96
C VAL A 14 -9.78 -6.62 3.79
N GLN A 15 -9.83 -7.95 3.86
CA GLN A 15 -8.65 -8.79 3.64
C GLN A 15 -8.11 -8.68 2.22
N ALA A 16 -9.00 -8.56 1.23
CA ALA A 16 -8.63 -8.34 -0.16
C ALA A 16 -7.96 -6.98 -0.35
N GLU A 17 -8.56 -5.92 0.22
CA GLU A 17 -8.01 -4.56 0.17
C GLU A 17 -6.63 -4.48 0.85
N GLU A 18 -6.46 -5.11 2.01
CA GLU A 18 -5.17 -5.16 2.69
C GLU A 18 -4.10 -5.92 1.89
N ARG A 19 -4.48 -7.02 1.20
CA ARG A 19 -3.56 -7.74 0.32
C ARG A 19 -3.12 -6.90 -0.87
N GLU A 20 -4.06 -6.17 -1.48
CA GLU A 20 -3.75 -5.24 -2.57
C GLU A 20 -2.84 -4.11 -2.06
N PHE A 21 -3.10 -3.58 -0.87
CA PHE A 21 -2.24 -2.58 -0.23
C PHE A 21 -0.83 -3.11 0.00
N ILE A 22 -0.67 -4.30 0.59
CA ILE A 22 0.62 -4.93 0.84
C ILE A 22 1.37 -5.18 -0.48
N LYS A 23 0.65 -5.64 -1.52
CA LYS A 23 1.23 -5.87 -2.84
C LYS A 23 1.72 -4.57 -3.47
N ALA A 24 0.96 -3.48 -3.37
CA ALA A 24 1.36 -2.16 -3.84
C ALA A 24 2.57 -1.63 -3.05
N ALA A 25 2.56 -1.75 -1.73
CA ALA A 25 3.65 -1.34 -0.86
C ALA A 25 4.95 -2.12 -1.15
N ASN A 26 4.87 -3.44 -1.36
CA ASN A 26 6.01 -4.26 -1.75
C ASN A 26 6.52 -3.97 -3.18
N GLY A 27 5.72 -3.28 -4.00
CA GLY A 27 6.14 -2.79 -5.32
C GLY A 27 7.00 -1.52 -5.25
N LEU A 28 7.05 -0.84 -4.10
CA LEU A 28 7.90 0.33 -3.89
C LEU A 28 9.36 -0.10 -3.79
N LYS A 29 10.22 0.54 -4.59
CA LYS A 29 11.65 0.20 -4.67
C LYS A 29 12.44 0.70 -3.48
N THR A 30 12.08 1.88 -2.96
CA THR A 30 12.84 2.55 -1.90
C THR A 30 12.24 2.38 -0.51
N LEU A 31 11.12 1.66 -0.41
CA LEU A 31 10.47 1.39 0.86
C LEU A 31 11.38 0.56 1.78
N GLN A 32 11.74 1.15 2.91
CA GLN A 32 12.53 0.49 3.96
C GLN A 32 11.88 0.70 5.32
N THR A 33 11.86 -0.37 6.12
CA THR A 33 11.44 -0.32 7.52
C THR A 33 12.68 -0.20 8.41
N THR A 34 12.67 0.77 9.32
CA THR A 34 13.71 0.91 10.33
C THR A 34 13.48 -0.07 11.49
N PRO A 35 14.51 -0.48 12.24
CA PRO A 35 14.36 -1.36 13.40
C PRO A 35 13.43 -0.83 14.50
N ARG A 36 13.15 0.49 14.51
CA ARG A 36 12.21 1.13 15.43
C ARG A 36 10.77 1.22 14.88
N GLY A 37 10.50 0.61 13.73
CA GLY A 37 9.18 0.63 13.09
C GLY A 37 8.87 1.89 12.27
N GLY A 38 9.82 2.82 12.15
CA GLY A 38 9.69 3.95 11.23
C GLY A 38 9.83 3.51 9.77
N MET A 39 9.09 4.16 8.88
CA MET A 39 9.09 3.91 7.44
C MET A 39 9.91 4.98 6.72
N ARG A 40 10.76 4.57 5.78
CA ARG A 40 11.50 5.48 4.90
C ARG A 40 11.18 5.12 3.46
N ILE A 41 10.89 6.14 2.67
CA ILE A 41 10.60 6.05 1.24
C ILE A 41 11.22 7.28 0.59
N ASP A 42 11.73 7.13 -0.62
CA ASP A 42 12.15 8.27 -1.44
C ASP A 42 10.93 9.14 -1.80
N PRO A 43 10.92 10.43 -1.40
CA PRO A 43 9.83 11.33 -1.74
C PRO A 43 9.58 11.46 -3.25
N GLU A 44 10.62 11.36 -4.10
CA GLU A 44 10.46 11.46 -5.56
C GLU A 44 9.75 10.22 -6.12
N GLU A 45 9.99 9.03 -5.58
CA GLU A 45 9.26 7.81 -6.00
C GLU A 45 7.76 7.94 -5.72
N ILE A 46 7.39 8.48 -4.55
CA ILE A 46 5.98 8.73 -4.21
C ILE A 46 5.39 9.77 -5.17
N ARG A 47 6.13 10.84 -5.44
CA ARG A 47 5.69 11.90 -6.35
C ARG A 47 5.37 11.35 -7.74
N ASP A 48 6.27 10.55 -8.30
CA ASP A 48 6.08 9.95 -9.62
C ASP A 48 4.87 9.03 -9.66
N GLN A 49 4.65 8.22 -8.61
CA GLN A 49 3.46 7.39 -8.51
C GLN A 49 2.17 8.21 -8.41
N ILE A 50 2.17 9.31 -7.67
CA ILE A 50 1.01 10.20 -7.57
C ILE A 50 0.71 10.84 -8.93
N LEU A 51 1.73 11.31 -9.65
CA LEU A 51 1.56 11.90 -10.98
C LEU A 51 1.01 10.87 -11.97
N ALA A 52 1.56 9.65 -11.98
CA ALA A 52 1.07 8.57 -12.83
C ALA A 52 -0.37 8.18 -12.48
N ALA A 53 -0.70 8.05 -11.19
CA ALA A 53 -2.06 7.74 -10.74
C ALA A 53 -3.04 8.84 -11.15
N ARG A 54 -2.65 10.11 -11.00
CA ARG A 54 -3.49 11.24 -11.43
C ARG A 54 -3.78 11.22 -12.92
N GLU A 55 -2.78 10.89 -13.74
CA GLU A 55 -2.98 10.76 -15.19
C GLU A 55 -3.88 9.57 -15.54
N LEU A 56 -3.68 8.42 -14.89
CA LEU A 56 -4.50 7.21 -15.10
C LEU A 56 -5.96 7.40 -14.70
N TYR A 57 -6.22 8.18 -13.65
CA TYR A 57 -7.56 8.38 -13.10
C TYR A 57 -8.19 9.72 -13.45
N LYS A 58 -7.59 10.48 -14.39
CA LYS A 58 -8.11 11.79 -14.80
C LYS A 58 -9.57 11.73 -15.26
N ASP A 59 -9.96 10.62 -15.88
CA ASP A 59 -11.31 10.41 -16.42
C ASP A 59 -12.35 10.06 -15.35
N LEU A 60 -11.90 9.69 -14.13
CA LEU A 60 -12.80 9.47 -12.98
C LEU A 60 -13.26 10.79 -12.35
N VAL A 61 -12.57 11.90 -12.63
CA VAL A 61 -12.93 13.23 -12.13
C VAL A 61 -13.88 13.90 -13.13
N LYS A 62 -15.14 14.06 -12.77
CA LYS A 62 -16.09 14.90 -13.52
C LYS A 62 -15.85 16.38 -13.19
N LYS A 63 -15.98 17.25 -14.21
CA LYS A 63 -15.92 18.72 -14.07
C LYS A 63 -17.04 19.27 -13.21
#